data_AF-A0A059CE61-F1
#
_entry.id   AF-A0A059CE61-F1
#
_cell.length_a   1.000
_cell.length_b   1.000
_cell.length_c   1.000
_cell.angle_alpha   90.00
_cell.angle_beta   90.00
_cell.angle_gamma   90.00
#
_symmetry.space_group_name_H-M   'P 1'
#
loop_
_entity.id
_entity.type
_entity.pdbx_description
1 polymer ?
#
loop_
_entity_poly.entity_id
_entity_poly.type
_entity_poly.pdbx_seq_one_letter_code
_entity_poly.pdbx_strand_id
1 'polypeptide(L)'
;MATPSTLSIGHCHPHPSPSLPSRLSSSFLPLQTAAAPRLSFRIPTAPRRRPVVAMSMEAGIGVMGTKLGMMSYFEPDGTVVPVTVVGFREGNIVTQVKTQATDGYDAVQVGYRRVRDRKLTKPEMGHLQKAGAIPMRHLQEFRLQAVDGFEPNQRLVVDEVFKEGELVDVSGTTIGKGFQGGIKRHHFKRGLMTHGSKSHRQLGSIGAGTTPGRVYPGKKMPGRMGGTKRKIRKLKIVKIDKDLNVVMIKGAVPGKPGNLLRIAPAKIVGKNIPKS
;
A
#
# COMPACT_ATOMS: atom_id res chain seq x y z
N MET A 1 -84.94 -41.37 15.97
CA MET A 1 -84.67 -41.62 17.41
C MET A 1 -83.59 -40.65 17.87
N ALA A 2 -83.82 -40.03 19.03
CA ALA A 2 -82.94 -39.15 19.82
C ALA A 2 -82.61 -37.74 19.29
N THR A 3 -83.31 -36.73 19.82
CA THR A 3 -82.79 -35.40 20.22
C THR A 3 -82.01 -35.53 21.55
N PRO A 4 -81.48 -34.48 22.21
CA PRO A 4 -80.91 -33.17 21.80
C PRO A 4 -79.54 -32.91 22.49
N SER A 5 -78.90 -31.74 22.29
CA SER A 5 -78.41 -30.86 23.39
C SER A 5 -77.59 -29.67 22.88
N THR A 6 -78.08 -28.47 23.20
CA THR A 6 -77.42 -27.16 23.17
C THR A 6 -76.19 -27.14 24.08
N LEU A 7 -75.11 -26.43 23.69
CA LEU A 7 -74.23 -25.72 24.64
C LEU A 7 -73.40 -24.61 23.95
N SER A 8 -73.36 -23.49 24.66
CA SER A 8 -72.77 -22.18 24.39
C SER A 8 -71.27 -22.17 24.08
N ILE A 9 -70.83 -21.36 23.11
CA ILE A 9 -69.42 -21.07 22.81
C ILE A 9 -69.03 -19.80 23.59
N GLY A 10 -68.40 -20.01 24.75
CA GLY A 10 -67.76 -18.99 25.58
C GLY A 10 -66.31 -18.73 25.17
N HIS A 11 -65.90 -17.47 25.24
CA HIS A 11 -64.61 -16.91 24.85
C HIS A 11 -63.39 -17.57 25.50
N CYS A 12 -62.32 -17.76 24.71
CA CYS A 12 -60.99 -18.14 25.18
C CYS A 12 -60.21 -16.91 25.67
N HIS A 13 -59.92 -16.87 26.98
CA HIS A 13 -58.85 -16.02 27.55
C HIS A 13 -57.52 -16.80 27.61
N PRO A 14 -56.36 -16.14 27.41
CA PRO A 14 -55.06 -16.81 27.42
C PRO A 14 -54.56 -17.12 28.85
N HIS A 15 -53.96 -18.29 28.99
CA HIS A 15 -53.32 -18.77 30.22
C HIS A 15 -52.02 -18.00 30.54
N PRO A 16 -51.74 -17.68 31.82
CA PRO A 16 -50.44 -17.18 32.26
C PRO A 16 -49.43 -18.32 32.52
N SER A 17 -48.19 -18.14 32.07
CA SER A 17 -47.05 -19.01 32.39
C SER A 17 -46.47 -18.70 33.79
N PRO A 18 -46.10 -19.72 34.59
CA PRO A 18 -45.64 -19.53 35.97
C PRO A 18 -44.17 -19.11 36.07
N SER A 19 -43.89 -18.18 36.99
CA SER A 19 -42.56 -17.74 37.44
C SER A 19 -41.87 -18.80 38.32
N LEU A 20 -40.63 -19.14 38.02
CA LEU A 20 -39.78 -20.00 38.86
C LEU A 20 -39.13 -19.21 40.01
N PRO A 21 -39.09 -19.74 41.25
CA PRO A 21 -38.53 -19.06 42.41
C PRO A 21 -37.00 -19.24 42.52
N SER A 22 -36.29 -18.16 42.79
CA SER A 22 -34.86 -18.16 43.16
C SER A 22 -34.69 -18.64 44.60
N ARG A 23 -34.22 -19.88 44.78
CA ARG A 23 -33.74 -20.36 46.09
C ARG A 23 -32.34 -19.80 46.35
N LEU A 24 -32.25 -18.80 47.24
CA LEU A 24 -30.99 -18.37 47.84
C LEU A 24 -30.60 -19.37 48.92
N SER A 25 -29.51 -20.10 48.69
CA SER A 25 -28.83 -20.90 49.72
C SER A 25 -28.10 -19.95 50.66
N SER A 26 -28.55 -19.90 51.91
CA SER A 26 -27.94 -19.16 53.01
C SER A 26 -26.83 -19.98 53.65
N SER A 27 -25.60 -19.81 53.16
CA SER A 27 -24.39 -20.17 53.91
C SER A 27 -23.20 -19.38 53.38
N PHE A 28 -23.17 -18.08 53.70
CA PHE A 28 -21.97 -17.26 53.59
C PHE A 28 -21.59 -16.78 54.99
N LEU A 29 -20.62 -17.47 55.59
CA LEU A 29 -19.84 -16.96 56.70
C LEU A 29 -19.02 -15.74 56.21
N PRO A 30 -18.82 -14.70 57.03
CA PRO A 30 -18.04 -13.54 56.62
C PRO A 30 -16.55 -13.90 56.62
N LEU A 31 -15.97 -14.10 55.43
CA LEU A 31 -14.53 -14.18 55.26
C LEU A 31 -13.95 -12.77 55.48
N GLN A 32 -13.19 -12.57 56.55
CA GLN A 32 -12.42 -11.34 56.77
C GLN A 32 -11.46 -11.14 55.58
N THR A 33 -11.64 -10.02 54.87
CA THR A 33 -10.76 -9.61 53.76
C THR A 33 -9.44 -9.08 54.31
N ALA A 34 -8.49 -9.98 54.56
CA ALA A 34 -7.10 -9.58 54.73
C ALA A 34 -6.55 -9.06 53.40
N ALA A 35 -6.10 -7.79 53.37
CA ALA A 35 -5.47 -7.20 52.20
C ALA A 35 -4.19 -7.96 51.83
N ALA A 36 -4.20 -8.60 50.65
CA ALA A 36 -3.01 -9.25 50.11
C ALA A 36 -1.89 -8.21 49.89
N PRO A 37 -0.63 -8.52 50.24
CA PRO A 37 0.49 -7.64 49.98
C PRO A 37 0.62 -7.40 48.47
N ARG A 38 0.73 -6.13 48.06
CA ARG A 38 0.96 -5.75 46.66
C ARG A 38 2.34 -6.26 46.23
N LEU A 39 2.39 -7.51 45.77
CA LEU A 39 3.44 -7.95 44.87
C LEU A 39 3.42 -7.02 43.67
N SER A 40 4.44 -6.17 43.56
CA SER A 40 4.67 -5.35 42.38
C SER A 40 5.10 -6.24 41.22
N PHE A 41 4.16 -7.05 40.72
CA PHE A 41 4.30 -7.61 39.39
C PHE A 41 4.28 -6.42 38.45
N ARG A 42 5.48 -6.02 37.97
CA ARG A 42 5.58 -5.25 36.74
C ARG A 42 4.86 -6.07 35.68
N ILE A 43 3.63 -5.68 35.38
CA ILE A 43 2.95 -6.10 34.16
C ILE A 43 3.96 -5.79 33.05
N PRO A 44 4.45 -6.78 32.29
CA PRO A 44 5.30 -6.48 31.16
C PRO A 44 4.49 -5.54 30.27
N THR A 45 4.92 -4.28 30.20
CA THR A 45 4.32 -3.30 29.29
C THR A 45 4.28 -3.97 27.94
N ALA A 46 3.07 -4.19 27.39
CA ALA A 46 2.89 -4.75 26.07
C ALA A 46 3.89 -4.06 25.13
N PRO A 47 4.64 -4.80 24.29
CA PRO A 47 5.59 -4.17 23.39
C PRO A 47 4.82 -3.10 22.64
N ARG A 48 5.25 -1.83 22.75
CA ARG A 48 4.69 -0.72 21.98
C ARG A 48 4.61 -1.23 20.54
N ARG A 49 3.39 -1.55 20.07
CA ARG A 49 3.16 -1.94 18.69
C ARG A 49 3.65 -0.74 17.91
N ARG A 50 4.87 -0.82 17.37
CA ARG A 50 5.36 0.16 16.40
C ARG A 50 4.23 0.26 15.37
N PRO A 51 3.75 1.47 15.03
CA PRO A 51 2.71 1.58 14.02
C PRO A 51 3.20 0.81 12.80
N VAL A 52 2.42 -0.20 12.39
CA VAL A 52 2.72 -1.16 11.30
C VAL A 52 2.71 -0.45 9.93
N VAL A 53 2.84 0.88 9.92
CA VAL A 53 2.67 1.68 8.73
C VAL A 53 4.01 1.79 8.02
N ALA A 54 4.28 0.79 7.19
CA ALA A 54 5.43 0.76 6.30
C ALA A 54 5.39 1.84 5.20
N MET A 55 4.30 2.60 5.08
CA MET A 55 4.13 3.64 4.07
C MET A 55 4.28 5.06 4.65
N SER A 56 5.23 5.80 4.09
CA SER A 56 5.41 7.24 4.31
C SER A 56 4.18 8.03 3.81
N MET A 57 3.70 9.01 4.58
CA MET A 57 2.66 9.96 4.15
C MET A 57 2.99 10.59 2.79
N GLU A 58 2.02 10.64 1.89
CA GLU A 58 2.10 11.34 0.62
C GLU A 58 1.62 12.79 0.77
N ALA A 59 2.10 13.67 -0.10
CA ALA A 59 1.73 15.10 -0.08
C ALA A 59 0.31 15.36 -0.63
N GLY A 60 -0.24 14.40 -1.38
CA GLY A 60 -1.56 14.46 -1.98
C GLY A 60 -1.92 13.12 -2.60
N ILE A 61 -3.14 13.03 -3.14
CA ILE A 61 -3.60 11.84 -3.85
C ILE A 61 -2.77 11.65 -5.13
N GLY A 62 -2.51 10.40 -5.48
CA GLY A 62 -1.85 10.04 -6.72
C GLY A 62 -2.69 9.07 -7.53
N VAL A 63 -2.22 8.79 -8.74
CA VAL A 63 -2.86 7.87 -9.68
C VAL A 63 -1.89 6.76 -10.07
N MET A 64 -2.43 5.71 -10.67
CA MET A 64 -1.64 4.67 -11.31
C MET A 64 -1.70 4.81 -12.83
N GLY A 65 -0.60 4.47 -13.49
CA GLY A 65 -0.46 4.54 -14.94
C GLY A 65 0.42 3.41 -15.48
N THR A 66 0.48 3.31 -16.80
CA THR A 66 1.32 2.32 -17.50
C THR A 66 2.36 3.02 -18.34
N LYS A 67 3.64 2.67 -18.16
CA LYS A 67 4.71 3.17 -19.02
C LYS A 67 4.46 2.71 -20.46
N LEU A 68 4.33 3.63 -21.42
CA LEU A 68 4.17 3.28 -22.83
C LEU A 68 5.51 3.27 -23.56
N GLY A 69 6.35 4.26 -23.31
CA GLY A 69 7.60 4.42 -24.03
C GLY A 69 8.33 5.69 -23.65
N MET A 70 9.35 6.03 -24.42
CA MET A 70 10.11 7.26 -24.29
C MET A 70 10.25 7.86 -25.69
N MET A 71 10.13 9.19 -25.77
CA MET A 71 10.27 9.96 -27.00
C MET A 71 10.92 11.30 -26.70
N SER A 72 11.28 12.04 -27.74
CA SER A 72 11.73 13.42 -27.62
C SER A 72 10.54 14.37 -27.75
N TYR A 73 10.51 15.40 -26.92
CA TYR A 73 9.55 16.50 -26.99
C TYR A 73 10.30 17.78 -27.34
N PHE A 74 9.78 18.56 -28.27
CA PHE A 74 10.34 19.84 -28.66
C PHE A 74 9.55 20.95 -27.97
N GLU A 75 10.21 21.74 -27.13
CA GLU A 75 9.62 22.94 -26.56
C GLU A 75 9.58 24.07 -27.63
N PRO A 76 8.70 25.09 -27.50
CA PRO A 76 8.56 26.16 -28.49
C PRO A 76 9.83 26.98 -28.74
N ASP A 77 10.76 26.97 -27.80
CA ASP A 77 12.08 27.61 -27.87
C ASP A 77 13.11 26.79 -28.69
N GLY A 78 12.73 25.61 -29.17
CA GLY A 78 13.60 24.68 -29.88
C GLY A 78 14.36 23.70 -28.98
N THR A 79 14.18 23.76 -27.66
CA THR A 79 14.85 22.85 -26.72
C THR A 79 14.28 21.43 -26.84
N VAL A 80 15.16 20.43 -26.94
CA VAL A 80 14.77 19.01 -26.98
C VAL A 80 14.78 18.41 -25.58
N VAL A 81 13.62 17.92 -25.12
CA VAL A 81 13.45 17.31 -23.81
C VAL A 81 13.13 15.82 -23.95
N PRO A 82 13.92 14.90 -23.36
CA PRO A 82 13.57 13.48 -23.34
C PRO A 82 12.40 13.26 -22.38
N VAL A 83 11.29 12.72 -22.88
CA VAL A 83 10.07 12.48 -22.10
C VAL A 83 9.69 11.01 -22.09
N THR A 84 9.28 10.51 -20.93
CA THR A 84 8.59 9.22 -20.82
C THR A 84 7.09 9.45 -20.96
N VAL A 85 6.46 8.71 -21.86
CA VAL A 85 5.00 8.71 -22.03
C VAL A 85 4.39 7.68 -21.09
N VAL A 86 3.47 8.15 -20.24
CA VAL A 86 2.66 7.30 -19.35
C VAL A 86 1.22 7.35 -19.81
N GLY A 87 0.68 6.20 -20.17
CA GLY A 87 -0.72 6.06 -20.58
C GLY A 87 -1.60 5.57 -19.45
N PHE A 88 -2.84 6.05 -19.46
CA PHE A 88 -3.86 5.68 -18.50
C PHE A 88 -4.89 4.79 -19.17
N ARG A 89 -5.23 3.69 -18.49
CA ARG A 89 -6.31 2.79 -18.89
C ARG A 89 -7.51 3.01 -17.97
N GLU A 90 -8.66 2.46 -18.36
CA GLU A 90 -9.85 2.41 -17.51
C GLU A 90 -9.53 1.88 -16.11
N GLY A 91 -9.84 2.71 -15.10
CA GLY A 91 -9.43 2.53 -13.70
C GLY A 91 -9.22 3.88 -13.02
N ASN A 92 -8.35 3.91 -12.01
CA ASN A 92 -8.13 5.03 -11.09
C ASN A 92 -9.42 5.42 -10.35
N ILE A 93 -10.07 4.41 -9.77
CA ILE A 93 -11.29 4.58 -8.97
C ILE A 93 -10.96 4.31 -7.50
N VAL A 94 -11.48 5.14 -6.61
CA VAL A 94 -11.36 4.96 -5.16
C VAL A 94 -12.15 3.71 -4.75
N THR A 95 -11.47 2.73 -4.16
CA THR A 95 -12.10 1.45 -3.76
C THR A 95 -12.39 1.39 -2.27
N GLN A 96 -11.57 2.03 -1.45
CA GLN A 96 -11.74 2.02 0.00
C GLN A 96 -11.14 3.28 0.61
N VAL A 97 -11.84 3.85 1.58
CA VAL A 97 -11.35 4.94 2.42
C VAL A 97 -11.07 4.37 3.81
N LYS A 98 -9.87 4.65 4.33
CA LYS A 98 -9.41 4.23 5.65
C LYS A 98 -9.20 5.44 6.53
N THR A 99 -9.68 5.35 7.77
CA THR A 99 -9.64 6.43 8.75
C THR A 99 -8.88 6.01 10.00
N GLN A 100 -8.40 6.99 10.78
CA GLN A 100 -7.76 6.73 12.07
C GLN A 100 -8.59 5.87 13.02
N ALA A 101 -9.92 6.03 13.04
CA ALA A 101 -10.79 5.29 13.94
C ALA A 101 -10.89 3.79 13.60
N THR A 102 -10.86 3.43 12.31
CA THR A 102 -11.03 2.04 11.86
C THR A 102 -9.69 1.33 11.65
N ASP A 103 -8.72 1.98 11.01
CA ASP A 103 -7.46 1.36 10.57
C ASP A 103 -6.21 1.90 11.29
N GLY A 104 -6.36 2.94 12.11
CA GLY A 104 -5.25 3.58 12.83
C GLY A 104 -4.39 4.53 11.98
N TYR A 105 -4.81 4.81 10.73
CA TYR A 105 -4.21 5.82 9.86
C TYR A 105 -5.17 6.24 8.74
N ASP A 106 -4.90 7.40 8.17
CA ASP A 106 -5.67 7.99 7.09
C ASP A 106 -5.08 7.65 5.71
N ALA A 107 -5.87 6.95 4.88
CA ALA A 107 -5.46 6.58 3.53
C ALA A 107 -6.62 6.34 2.58
N VAL A 108 -6.36 6.56 1.29
CA VAL A 108 -7.27 6.23 0.18
C VAL A 108 -6.69 5.08 -0.63
N GLN A 109 -7.45 4.00 -0.79
CA GLN A 109 -7.12 2.92 -1.71
C GLN A 109 -7.70 3.24 -3.09
N VAL A 110 -6.85 3.16 -4.11
CA VAL A 110 -7.20 3.39 -5.51
C VAL A 110 -6.95 2.12 -6.30
N GLY A 111 -7.90 1.77 -7.16
CA GLY A 111 -7.79 0.65 -8.09
C GLY A 111 -7.41 1.08 -9.50
N TYR A 112 -6.67 0.23 -10.23
CA TYR A 112 -6.25 0.48 -11.61
C TYR A 112 -6.25 -0.79 -12.45
N ARG A 113 -6.47 -0.57 -13.76
CA ARG A 113 -6.52 -1.58 -14.83
C ARG A 113 -7.71 -2.53 -14.68
N ARG A 114 -8.79 -2.22 -15.41
CA ARG A 114 -9.93 -3.12 -15.57
C ARG A 114 -9.50 -4.50 -16.07
N VAL A 115 -10.10 -5.55 -15.52
CA VAL A 115 -9.91 -6.95 -15.94
C VAL A 115 -11.26 -7.66 -16.01
N ARG A 116 -11.34 -8.72 -16.82
CA ARG A 116 -12.52 -9.59 -16.87
C ARG A 116 -12.72 -10.28 -15.52
N ASP A 117 -13.95 -10.36 -15.07
CA ASP A 117 -14.38 -10.84 -13.74
C ASP A 117 -13.77 -12.19 -13.38
N ARG A 118 -13.72 -13.12 -14.34
CA ARG A 118 -13.14 -14.47 -14.17
C ARG A 118 -11.65 -14.48 -13.81
N LYS A 119 -10.93 -13.37 -13.99
CA LYS A 119 -9.51 -13.24 -13.63
C LYS A 119 -9.28 -12.83 -12.18
N LEU A 120 -10.33 -12.37 -11.48
CA LEU A 120 -10.26 -12.02 -10.07
C LEU A 120 -10.69 -13.19 -9.20
N THR A 121 -10.13 -13.26 -8.01
CA THR A 121 -10.59 -14.20 -6.98
C THR A 121 -11.90 -13.73 -6.35
N LYS A 122 -12.71 -14.65 -5.80
CA LYS A 122 -13.99 -14.30 -5.16
C LYS A 122 -13.85 -13.22 -4.05
N PRO A 123 -12.82 -13.25 -3.18
CA PRO A 123 -12.64 -12.20 -2.16
C PRO A 123 -12.33 -10.82 -2.76
N GLU A 124 -11.47 -10.75 -3.77
CA GLU A 124 -11.15 -9.49 -4.46
C GLU A 124 -12.39 -8.91 -5.15
N MET A 125 -13.22 -9.77 -5.74
CA MET A 125 -14.47 -9.37 -6.37
C MET A 125 -15.47 -8.82 -5.35
N GLY A 126 -15.67 -9.51 -4.22
CA GLY A 126 -16.55 -9.04 -3.15
C GLY A 126 -16.09 -7.70 -2.55
N HIS A 127 -14.78 -7.50 -2.42
CA HIS A 127 -14.20 -6.22 -1.99
C HIS A 127 -14.55 -5.07 -2.94
N LEU A 128 -14.40 -5.27 -4.25
CA LEU A 128 -14.71 -4.26 -5.26
C LEU A 128 -16.22 -4.01 -5.40
N GLN A 129 -17.04 -5.05 -5.28
CA GLN A 129 -18.51 -4.95 -5.31
C GLN A 129 -19.05 -4.14 -4.15
N LYS A 130 -18.46 -4.25 -2.94
CA LYS A 130 -18.84 -3.43 -1.78
C LYS A 130 -18.69 -1.93 -2.07
N ALA A 131 -17.70 -1.56 -2.87
CA ALA A 131 -17.48 -0.19 -3.29
C ALA A 131 -18.24 0.20 -4.56
N GLY A 132 -19.02 -0.71 -5.17
CA GLY A 132 -19.67 -0.48 -6.47
C GLY A 132 -18.69 -0.29 -7.63
N ALA A 133 -17.42 -0.67 -7.45
CA ALA A 133 -16.36 -0.41 -8.41
C ALA A 133 -16.22 -1.55 -9.45
N ILE A 134 -15.73 -1.21 -10.64
CA ILE A 134 -15.42 -2.18 -11.68
C ILE A 134 -14.30 -3.16 -11.25
N PRO A 135 -14.26 -4.38 -11.82
CA PRO A 135 -13.19 -5.35 -11.54
C PRO A 135 -11.82 -4.83 -11.98
N MET A 136 -10.91 -4.59 -11.03
CA MET A 136 -9.58 -4.02 -11.25
C MET A 136 -8.46 -4.93 -10.73
N ARG A 137 -7.31 -4.94 -11.43
CA ARG A 137 -6.18 -5.83 -11.10
C ARG A 137 -5.28 -5.31 -9.99
N HIS A 138 -5.06 -4.00 -9.96
CA HIS A 138 -4.06 -3.40 -9.08
C HIS A 138 -4.74 -2.48 -8.07
N LEU A 139 -4.48 -2.72 -6.79
CA LEU A 139 -4.93 -1.86 -5.70
C LEU A 139 -3.70 -1.27 -5.00
N GLN A 140 -3.68 0.05 -4.81
CA GLN A 140 -2.62 0.72 -4.07
C GLN A 140 -3.18 1.81 -3.18
N GLU A 141 -2.55 2.00 -2.03
CA GLU A 141 -2.94 3.01 -1.05
C GLU A 141 -2.11 4.28 -1.20
N PHE A 142 -2.75 5.41 -0.95
CA PHE A 142 -2.14 6.72 -0.76
C PHE A 142 -2.47 7.19 0.65
N ARG A 143 -1.46 7.18 1.51
CA ARG A 143 -1.58 7.67 2.87
C ARG A 143 -1.56 9.19 2.86
N LEU A 144 -2.58 9.81 3.44
CA LEU A 144 -2.76 11.26 3.45
C LEU A 144 -2.75 11.77 4.91
N GLN A 145 -2.78 13.09 5.08
CA GLN A 145 -2.94 13.73 6.39
C GLN A 145 -4.41 13.84 6.79
N ALA A 146 -5.29 14.10 5.82
CA ALA A 146 -6.73 14.11 5.96
C ALA A 146 -7.33 13.39 4.74
N VAL A 147 -8.47 12.73 4.93
CA VAL A 147 -9.18 11.97 3.88
C VAL A 147 -10.53 12.57 3.54
N ASP A 148 -10.81 13.76 4.05
CA ASP A 148 -12.09 14.44 3.86
C ASP A 148 -12.30 14.75 2.37
N GLY A 149 -13.47 14.37 1.85
CA GLY A 149 -13.85 14.60 0.44
C GLY A 149 -13.53 13.45 -0.52
N PHE A 150 -13.08 12.29 -0.03
CA PHE A 150 -13.00 11.08 -0.84
C PHE A 150 -14.11 10.10 -0.53
N GLU A 151 -14.82 9.65 -1.57
CA GLU A 151 -15.87 8.64 -1.45
C GLU A 151 -15.49 7.36 -2.22
N PRO A 152 -15.89 6.17 -1.72
CA PRO A 152 -15.83 4.95 -2.53
C PRO A 152 -16.55 5.14 -3.86
N ASN A 153 -16.02 4.53 -4.93
CA ASN A 153 -16.48 4.67 -6.31
C ASN A 153 -16.21 6.03 -6.98
N GLN A 154 -15.55 6.97 -6.31
CA GLN A 154 -15.13 8.21 -6.95
C GLN A 154 -14.01 7.94 -7.98
N ARG A 155 -14.17 8.47 -9.19
CA ARG A 155 -13.17 8.37 -10.26
C ARG A 155 -12.17 9.53 -10.15
N LEU A 156 -10.88 9.20 -10.20
CA LEU A 156 -9.80 10.19 -10.21
C LEU A 156 -9.40 10.49 -11.66
N VAL A 157 -9.73 11.69 -12.13
CA VAL A 157 -9.35 12.18 -13.45
C VAL A 157 -7.93 12.73 -13.39
N VAL A 158 -7.07 12.33 -14.32
CA VAL A 158 -5.64 12.67 -14.30
C VAL A 158 -5.41 14.18 -14.41
N ASP A 159 -6.20 14.85 -15.23
CA ASP A 159 -6.11 16.30 -15.49
C ASP A 159 -6.50 17.16 -14.28
N GLU A 160 -7.33 16.63 -13.39
CA GLU A 160 -7.73 17.32 -12.16
C GLU A 160 -6.67 17.15 -11.07
N VAL A 161 -5.99 15.99 -11.07
CA VAL A 161 -4.98 15.64 -10.07
C VAL A 161 -3.62 16.28 -10.40
N PHE A 162 -3.27 16.42 -11.68
CA PHE A 162 -1.97 16.95 -12.09
C PHE A 162 -2.10 18.11 -13.06
N LYS A 163 -1.19 19.08 -12.92
CA LYS A 163 -1.06 20.21 -13.85
C LYS A 163 0.27 20.16 -14.58
N GLU A 164 0.31 20.78 -15.76
CA GLU A 164 1.56 20.97 -16.50
C GLU A 164 2.55 21.78 -15.69
N GLY A 165 3.83 21.41 -15.74
CA GLY A 165 4.89 22.03 -14.96
C GLY A 165 5.01 21.56 -13.50
N GLU A 166 4.04 20.80 -12.98
CA GLU A 166 4.08 20.28 -11.62
C GLU A 166 5.20 19.23 -11.42
N LEU A 167 5.71 19.15 -10.20
CA LEU A 167 6.68 18.15 -9.78
C LEU A 167 5.99 16.91 -9.22
N VAL A 168 6.36 15.75 -9.75
CA VAL A 168 5.83 14.45 -9.33
C VAL A 168 6.91 13.47 -8.91
N ASP A 169 6.54 12.57 -8.01
CA ASP A 169 7.33 11.41 -7.61
C ASP A 169 6.76 10.16 -8.29
N VAL A 170 7.57 9.52 -9.14
CA VAL A 170 7.14 8.32 -9.88
C VAL A 170 7.78 7.07 -9.27
N SER A 171 6.95 6.15 -8.83
CA SER A 171 7.36 4.86 -8.27
C SER A 171 6.97 3.72 -9.20
N GLY A 172 7.87 2.77 -9.39
CA GLY A 172 7.61 1.56 -10.17
C GLY A 172 8.63 0.47 -9.93
N THR A 173 8.41 -0.69 -10.53
CA THR A 173 9.34 -1.82 -10.44
C THR A 173 10.49 -1.64 -11.42
N THR A 174 11.72 -1.76 -10.95
CA THR A 174 12.92 -1.67 -11.78
C THR A 174 13.10 -2.91 -12.66
N ILE A 175 13.86 -2.77 -13.75
CA ILE A 175 14.24 -3.90 -14.60
C ILE A 175 15.04 -4.90 -13.77
N GLY A 176 14.60 -6.16 -13.73
CA GLY A 176 15.35 -7.25 -13.13
C GLY A 176 16.59 -7.56 -13.95
N LYS A 177 17.77 -7.53 -13.32
CA LYS A 177 19.05 -7.89 -13.95
C LYS A 177 19.48 -9.32 -13.58
N GLY A 178 18.70 -10.07 -12.80
CA GLY A 178 19.10 -11.40 -12.32
C GLY A 178 20.21 -11.37 -11.26
N PHE A 179 20.97 -12.44 -11.13
CA PHE A 179 22.14 -12.50 -10.24
C PHE A 179 23.31 -11.73 -10.86
N GLN A 180 23.86 -10.77 -10.13
CA GLN A 180 24.90 -9.87 -10.62
C GLN A 180 26.12 -9.88 -9.69
N GLY A 181 27.32 -9.82 -10.29
CA GLY A 181 28.59 -9.75 -9.57
C GLY A 181 28.84 -8.41 -8.88
N GLY A 182 29.90 -8.33 -8.06
CA GLY A 182 30.25 -7.14 -7.28
C GLY A 182 30.48 -5.88 -8.12
N ILE A 183 31.11 -6.03 -9.29
CA ILE A 183 31.36 -4.91 -10.22
C ILE A 183 30.04 -4.27 -10.67
N LYS A 184 29.10 -5.05 -11.20
CA LYS A 184 27.85 -4.49 -11.75
C LYS A 184 26.84 -4.09 -10.68
N ARG A 185 26.82 -4.78 -9.54
CA ARG A 185 25.87 -4.51 -8.45
C ARG A 185 26.30 -3.34 -7.57
N HIS A 186 27.60 -3.25 -7.26
CA HIS A 186 28.15 -2.33 -6.27
C HIS A 186 29.22 -1.38 -6.82
N HIS A 187 29.44 -1.38 -8.15
CA HIS A 187 30.45 -0.55 -8.82
C HIS A 187 31.88 -0.79 -8.30
N PHE A 188 32.20 -2.04 -7.95
CA PHE A 188 33.57 -2.40 -7.57
C PHE A 188 34.51 -2.25 -8.77
N LYS A 189 35.76 -1.85 -8.47
CA LYS A 189 36.82 -1.80 -9.47
C LYS A 189 37.18 -3.21 -9.93
N ARG A 190 37.73 -3.28 -11.14
CA ARG A 190 38.25 -4.50 -11.75
C ARG A 190 39.74 -4.61 -11.43
N GLY A 191 40.26 -5.82 -11.28
CA GLY A 191 41.70 -6.06 -11.16
C GLY A 191 42.44 -5.84 -12.49
N LEU A 192 43.78 -5.93 -12.43
CA LEU A 192 44.64 -5.87 -13.61
C LEU A 192 44.32 -7.01 -14.58
N MET A 193 44.47 -6.76 -15.87
CA MET A 193 44.20 -7.74 -16.93
C MET A 193 45.45 -8.47 -17.42
N THR A 194 46.61 -7.88 -17.21
CA THR A 194 47.92 -8.38 -17.63
C THR A 194 48.84 -8.55 -16.40
N HIS A 195 50.13 -8.82 -16.63
CA HIS A 195 51.17 -8.94 -15.60
C HIS A 195 50.86 -10.01 -14.53
N GLY A 196 50.38 -11.19 -14.98
CA GLY A 196 50.23 -12.38 -14.13
C GLY A 196 49.08 -12.32 -13.11
N SER A 197 48.20 -11.32 -13.17
CA SER A 197 47.04 -11.25 -12.28
C SER A 197 46.07 -12.41 -12.53
N LYS A 198 45.70 -13.14 -11.47
CA LYS A 198 44.67 -14.20 -11.53
C LYS A 198 43.27 -13.71 -11.13
N SER A 199 43.16 -12.46 -10.66
CA SER A 199 41.96 -11.90 -10.04
C SER A 199 41.42 -10.71 -10.81
N HIS A 200 40.75 -10.98 -11.94
CA HIS A 200 40.28 -9.91 -12.82
C HIS A 200 38.96 -9.28 -12.32
N ARG A 201 37.96 -10.11 -11.99
CA ARG A 201 36.60 -9.66 -11.64
C ARG A 201 36.12 -10.17 -10.29
N GLN A 202 37.03 -10.70 -9.48
CA GLN A 202 36.71 -11.18 -8.15
C GLN A 202 36.41 -10.00 -7.21
N LEU A 203 35.93 -10.33 -6.01
CA LEU A 203 35.50 -9.34 -5.02
C LEU A 203 36.67 -8.63 -4.31
N GLY A 204 37.84 -9.27 -4.28
CA GLY A 204 38.92 -8.93 -3.36
C GLY A 204 38.66 -9.47 -1.95
N SER A 205 39.33 -8.90 -0.94
CA SER A 205 39.16 -9.31 0.45
C SER A 205 37.76 -8.98 0.99
N ILE A 206 37.18 -9.93 1.74
CA ILE A 206 35.82 -9.84 2.30
C ILE A 206 35.77 -9.43 3.77
N GLY A 207 36.91 -9.39 4.46
CA GLY A 207 37.03 -9.05 5.87
C GLY A 207 38.48 -8.86 6.31
N ALA A 208 38.68 -8.46 7.57
CA ALA A 208 39.99 -8.57 8.22
C ALA A 208 40.27 -10.04 8.61
N GLY A 209 41.49 -10.33 9.07
CA GLY A 209 41.93 -11.67 9.47
C GLY A 209 41.34 -12.12 10.82
N THR A 210 42.20 -12.42 11.79
CA THR A 210 41.85 -13.07 13.07
C THR A 210 40.77 -12.33 13.87
N THR A 211 40.89 -11.02 14.01
CA THR A 211 39.86 -10.17 14.63
C THR A 211 39.23 -9.34 13.51
N PRO A 212 37.92 -9.47 13.20
CA PRO A 212 36.82 -10.07 13.95
C PRO A 212 36.51 -11.56 13.68
N GLY A 213 37.27 -12.25 12.83
CA GLY A 213 37.09 -13.68 12.55
C GLY A 213 35.79 -14.05 11.82
N ARG A 214 35.06 -13.06 11.30
CA ARG A 214 33.80 -13.24 10.57
C ARG A 214 33.57 -12.14 9.55
N VAL A 215 32.70 -12.39 8.58
CA VAL A 215 32.23 -11.36 7.64
C VAL A 215 31.15 -10.51 8.31
N TYR A 216 31.28 -9.17 8.23
CA TYR A 216 30.28 -8.26 8.77
C TYR A 216 28.92 -8.38 8.03
N PRO A 217 27.79 -8.34 8.75
CA PRO A 217 26.47 -8.22 8.14
C PRO A 217 26.37 -7.00 7.23
N GLY A 218 25.70 -7.15 6.09
CA GLY A 218 25.57 -6.07 5.11
C GLY A 218 26.82 -5.83 4.24
N LYS A 219 27.87 -6.66 4.36
CA LYS A 219 29.01 -6.61 3.43
C LYS A 219 28.51 -6.74 1.99
N LYS A 220 28.93 -5.80 1.14
CA LYS A 220 28.55 -5.74 -0.27
C LYS A 220 29.09 -6.96 -1.03
N MET A 221 28.19 -7.88 -1.37
CA MET A 221 28.49 -9.12 -2.09
C MET A 221 27.64 -9.27 -3.36
N PRO A 222 28.01 -10.17 -4.30
CA PRO A 222 27.18 -10.54 -5.44
C PRO A 222 25.77 -10.97 -5.02
N GLY A 223 24.81 -10.84 -5.93
CA GLY A 223 23.44 -11.25 -5.66
C GLY A 223 22.43 -10.67 -6.64
N ARG A 224 21.14 -10.95 -6.39
CA ARG A 224 20.05 -10.46 -7.24
C ARG A 224 20.04 -8.93 -7.28
N MET A 225 19.93 -8.37 -8.48
CA MET A 225 19.89 -6.93 -8.73
C MET A 225 18.67 -6.55 -9.57
N GLY A 226 18.00 -5.46 -9.19
CA GLY A 226 16.80 -4.98 -9.88
C GLY A 226 15.55 -5.82 -9.55
N GLY A 227 14.44 -5.55 -10.24
CA GLY A 227 13.15 -6.18 -9.94
C GLY A 227 12.53 -5.70 -8.62
N THR A 228 13.00 -4.57 -8.09
CA THR A 228 12.54 -3.98 -6.84
C THR A 228 11.86 -2.64 -7.10
N LYS A 229 11.01 -2.20 -6.16
CA LYS A 229 10.34 -0.90 -6.22
C LYS A 229 11.36 0.22 -6.04
N ARG A 230 11.38 1.18 -6.97
CA ARG A 230 12.13 2.43 -6.86
C ARG A 230 11.22 3.60 -7.14
N LYS A 231 11.47 4.69 -6.41
CA LYS A 231 10.84 5.99 -6.61
C LYS A 231 11.88 6.96 -7.15
N ILE A 232 11.62 7.54 -8.32
CA ILE A 232 12.37 8.66 -8.87
C ILE A 232 11.59 9.92 -8.49
N ARG A 233 12.29 10.89 -7.90
CA ARG A 233 11.66 12.04 -7.25
C ARG A 233 11.80 13.30 -8.09
N LYS A 234 10.89 14.25 -7.91
CA LYS A 234 10.93 15.60 -8.52
C LYS A 234 11.06 15.57 -10.06
N LEU A 235 10.30 14.71 -10.72
CA LEU A 235 10.19 14.75 -12.17
C LEU A 235 9.15 15.81 -12.57
N LYS A 236 9.39 16.55 -13.65
CA LYS A 236 8.48 17.59 -14.14
C LYS A 236 7.49 16.99 -15.15
N ILE A 237 6.22 17.34 -15.04
CA ILE A 237 5.24 17.08 -16.10
C ILE A 237 5.43 18.12 -17.20
N VAL A 238 5.66 17.64 -18.42
CA VAL A 238 5.91 18.51 -19.59
C VAL A 238 4.59 18.87 -20.26
N LYS A 239 3.74 17.87 -20.49
CA LYS A 239 2.46 18.04 -21.19
C LYS A 239 1.45 16.98 -20.74
N ILE A 240 0.17 17.33 -20.77
CA ILE A 240 -0.95 16.41 -20.54
C ILE A 240 -1.85 16.41 -21.78
N ASP A 241 -1.99 15.26 -22.44
CA ASP A 241 -2.85 15.11 -23.61
C ASP A 241 -4.13 14.36 -23.24
N LYS A 242 -5.26 15.07 -23.27
CA LYS A 242 -6.58 14.57 -22.85
C LYS A 242 -7.15 13.56 -23.83
N ASP A 243 -7.00 13.82 -25.13
CA ASP A 243 -7.57 12.99 -26.20
C ASP A 243 -7.01 11.57 -26.16
N LEU A 244 -5.70 11.45 -25.92
CA LEU A 244 -5.00 10.17 -25.85
C LEU A 244 -4.93 9.59 -24.43
N ASN A 245 -5.38 10.34 -23.41
CA ASN A 245 -5.24 10.00 -22.00
C ASN A 245 -3.79 9.62 -21.62
N VAL A 246 -2.84 10.50 -21.97
CA VAL A 246 -1.42 10.30 -21.68
C VAL A 246 -0.81 11.52 -20.97
N VAL A 247 0.18 11.25 -20.13
CA VAL A 247 1.01 12.27 -19.49
C VAL A 247 2.45 12.09 -19.90
N MET A 248 3.09 13.20 -20.31
CA MET A 248 4.50 13.25 -20.69
C MET A 248 5.32 13.75 -19.51
N ILE A 249 6.20 12.89 -18.98
CA ILE A 249 7.03 13.20 -17.82
C ILE A 249 8.48 13.36 -18.28
N LYS A 250 9.14 14.45 -17.89
CA LYS A 250 10.56 14.69 -18.19
C LYS A 250 11.44 13.60 -17.59
N GLY A 251 12.32 13.02 -18.41
CA GLY A 251 13.34 12.07 -18.00
C GLY A 251 12.87 10.62 -17.94
N ALA A 252 13.69 9.78 -17.29
CA ALA A 252 13.50 8.33 -17.25
C ALA A 252 12.68 7.87 -16.04
N VAL A 253 11.87 6.83 -16.27
CA VAL A 253 10.99 6.19 -15.28
C VAL A 253 11.32 4.69 -15.17
N PRO A 254 11.24 4.05 -13.98
CA PRO A 254 11.63 2.65 -13.80
C PRO A 254 10.81 1.66 -14.65
N GLY A 255 11.52 0.64 -15.13
CA GLY A 255 10.93 -0.50 -15.85
C GLY A 255 10.85 -0.30 -17.37
N LYS A 256 10.42 -1.36 -18.05
CA LYS A 256 10.15 -1.38 -19.50
C LYS A 256 8.71 -0.89 -19.78
N PRO A 257 8.34 -0.61 -21.05
CA PRO A 257 6.95 -0.45 -21.44
C PRO A 257 6.03 -1.57 -20.91
N GLY A 258 4.80 -1.21 -20.54
CA GLY A 258 3.82 -2.11 -19.90
C GLY A 258 3.93 -2.20 -18.37
N ASN A 259 4.94 -1.58 -17.76
CA ASN A 259 5.11 -1.58 -16.31
C ASN A 259 4.08 -0.68 -15.61
N LEU A 260 3.62 -1.12 -14.43
CA LEU A 260 2.76 -0.34 -13.55
C LEU A 260 3.57 0.74 -12.83
N LEU A 261 3.07 1.96 -12.89
CA LEU A 261 3.65 3.12 -12.23
C LEU A 261 2.64 3.71 -11.25
N ARG A 262 3.15 4.22 -10.14
CA ARG A 262 2.43 5.03 -9.15
C ARG A 262 3.00 6.44 -9.23
N ILE A 263 2.16 7.41 -9.56
CA ILE A 263 2.53 8.81 -9.71
C ILE A 263 1.81 9.57 -8.61
N ALA A 264 2.55 10.32 -7.81
CA ALA A 264 1.99 11.17 -6.76
C ALA A 264 2.67 12.54 -6.79
N PRO A 265 2.02 13.60 -6.26
CA PRO A 265 2.65 14.90 -6.06
C PRO A 265 3.98 14.76 -5.30
N ALA A 266 4.97 15.56 -5.69
CA ALA A 266 6.32 15.43 -5.15
C ALA A 266 6.36 15.69 -3.64
N LYS A 267 6.99 14.78 -2.91
CA LYS A 267 7.21 14.91 -1.48
C LYS A 267 8.38 15.85 -1.21
N ILE A 268 8.09 17.07 -0.75
CA ILE A 268 9.11 18.04 -0.33
C ILE A 268 9.09 18.15 1.20
N VAL A 269 10.19 17.72 1.81
CA VAL A 269 10.37 17.76 3.27
C VAL A 269 10.35 19.20 3.75
N GLY A 270 9.60 19.47 4.82
CA GLY A 270 9.47 20.79 5.43
C GLY A 270 8.48 21.74 4.75
N LYS A 271 7.91 21.36 3.59
CA LYS A 271 6.84 22.12 2.92
C LYS A 271 5.50 21.39 2.94
N ASN A 272 5.45 20.19 2.35
CA ASN A 272 4.17 19.50 2.07
C ASN A 272 3.97 18.25 2.93
N ILE A 273 4.85 18.01 3.90
CA ILE A 273 4.80 16.86 4.79
C ILE A 273 4.98 17.38 6.22
N PRO A 274 4.18 16.90 7.19
CA PRO A 274 4.36 17.28 8.58
C PRO A 274 5.80 17.02 9.04
N LYS A 275 6.36 17.99 9.75
CA LYS A 275 7.63 17.79 10.45
C LYS A 275 7.39 16.75 11.55
N SER A 276 8.23 15.73 11.58
CA SER A 276 8.26 14.74 12.66
C SER A 276 8.77 15.35 13.95
#